data_AF-A0A3A4UYP0-F1
#
_entry.id   AF-A0A3A4UYP0-F1
#
_cell.length_a   1.000
_cell.length_b   1.000
_cell.length_c   1.000
_cell.angle_alpha   90.00
_cell.angle_beta   90.00
_cell.angle_gamma   90.00
#
_symmetry.space_group_name_H-M   'P 1'
#
loop_
_entity.id
_entity.type
_entity.pdbx_description
1 polymer ?
#
loop_
_entity_poly.entity_id
_entity_poly.type
_entity_poly.pdbx_seq_one_letter_code
_entity_poly.pdbx_strand_id
1 'polypeptide(L)'
;ANRYFFVAGPQRITVMGAPRQTVKIRLHPEDESRGKRVFEAHTDFVVSGDDLARVRAKKLYRLMDCLNMRKEGGDFVFDSVDYDTFKHRGEATMHWLPADGKNPRVEVLMPNKKLLSGVGEESLRDLDVGTMVQFERFGFCRLDKKEKDKLTFWFAHK
;
A
#
# COMPACT_ATOMS: atom_id res chain seq x y z
N ALA A 1 2.72 -14.15 9.09
CA ALA A 1 3.23 -14.07 7.70
C ALA A 1 3.86 -12.70 7.49
N ASN A 2 4.83 -12.56 6.59
CA ASN A 2 5.38 -11.24 6.28
C ASN A 2 4.31 -10.37 5.61
N ARG A 3 4.31 -9.08 5.94
CA ARG A 3 3.33 -8.09 5.49
C ARG A 3 3.84 -7.30 4.31
N TYR A 4 2.96 -7.12 3.33
CA TYR A 4 3.24 -6.42 2.07
C TYR A 4 2.05 -5.53 1.69
N PHE A 5 2.31 -4.58 0.81
CA PHE A 5 1.27 -3.78 0.18
C PHE A 5 0.83 -4.38 -1.14
N PHE A 6 -0.49 -4.50 -1.30
CA PHE A 6 -1.19 -4.77 -2.55
C PHE A 6 -2.32 -3.76 -2.68
N VAL A 7 -2.26 -2.98 -3.75
CA VAL A 7 -3.23 -1.94 -4.08
C VAL A 7 -4.15 -2.45 -5.18
N ALA A 8 -5.35 -2.88 -4.79
CA ALA A 8 -6.41 -3.24 -5.73
C ALA A 8 -7.04 -1.99 -6.36
N GLY A 9 -7.40 -2.07 -7.65
CA GLY A 9 -7.98 -0.93 -8.37
C GLY A 9 -7.14 0.35 -8.27
N PRO A 10 -5.85 0.31 -8.64
CA PRO A 10 -4.89 1.34 -8.33
C PRO A 10 -5.25 2.69 -8.97
N GLN A 11 -5.18 3.74 -8.15
CA GLN A 11 -5.31 5.13 -8.57
C GLN A 11 -4.05 5.90 -8.21
N ARG A 12 -3.57 6.72 -9.14
CA ARG A 12 -2.44 7.62 -8.91
C ARG A 12 -2.94 8.90 -8.25
N ILE A 13 -2.22 9.36 -7.23
CA ILE A 13 -2.43 10.66 -6.60
C ILE A 13 -1.09 11.38 -6.48
N THR A 14 -1.14 12.71 -6.51
CA THR A 14 0.00 13.58 -6.23
C THR A 14 -0.30 14.37 -4.97
N VAL A 15 0.55 14.23 -3.95
CA VAL A 15 0.48 14.98 -2.69
C VAL A 15 1.42 16.19 -2.80
N MET A 16 0.84 17.36 -3.04
CA MET A 16 1.55 18.63 -3.20
C MET A 16 2.33 18.96 -1.93
N GLY A 17 3.61 19.30 -2.10
CA GLY A 17 4.49 19.68 -0.98
C GLY A 17 5.00 18.51 -0.13
N ALA A 18 4.73 17.26 -0.51
CA ALA A 18 5.26 16.10 0.21
C ALA A 18 6.80 16.03 0.11
N PRO A 19 7.51 15.85 1.23
CA PRO A 19 8.96 15.78 1.23
C PRO A 19 9.45 14.45 0.65
N ARG A 20 10.66 14.46 0.06
CA ARG A 20 11.36 13.23 -0.30
C ARG A 20 11.83 12.53 0.97
N GLN A 21 11.52 11.24 1.12
CA GLN A 21 11.88 10.48 2.31
C GLN A 21 12.01 8.98 2.04
N THR A 22 12.92 8.34 2.77
CA THR A 22 13.05 6.87 2.83
C THR A 22 12.17 6.34 3.95
N VAL A 23 11.09 5.64 3.60
CA VAL A 23 10.13 5.05 4.55
C VAL A 23 10.53 3.61 4.84
N LYS A 24 10.72 3.25 6.11
CA LYS A 24 11.10 1.91 6.55
C LYS A 24 9.97 1.27 7.36
N ILE A 25 9.32 0.26 6.80
CA ILE A 25 8.17 -0.41 7.42
C ILE A 25 8.55 -1.83 7.81
N ARG A 26 8.24 -2.25 9.03
CA ARG A 26 8.55 -3.63 9.48
C ARG A 26 7.87 -4.67 8.58
N LEU A 27 8.56 -5.78 8.31
CA LEU A 27 7.96 -6.93 7.62
C LEU A 27 6.98 -7.68 8.51
N HIS A 28 7.16 -7.64 9.84
CA HIS A 28 6.25 -8.25 10.80
C HIS A 28 6.10 -7.33 12.02
N PRO A 29 4.89 -7.15 12.57
CA PRO A 29 4.64 -6.20 13.65
C PRO A 29 5.40 -6.55 14.94
N GLU A 30 5.46 -7.85 15.25
CA GLU A 30 5.95 -8.39 16.53
C GLU A 30 7.33 -9.04 16.41
N ASP A 31 7.88 -9.17 15.20
CA ASP A 31 9.12 -9.90 14.95
C ASP A 31 10.09 -9.02 14.14
N GLU A 32 10.92 -8.26 14.86
CA GLU A 32 11.88 -7.34 14.27
C GLU A 32 13.01 -8.06 13.52
N SER A 33 13.27 -9.34 13.83
CA SER A 33 14.33 -10.13 13.20
C SER A 33 14.07 -10.37 11.70
N ARG A 34 12.81 -10.24 11.27
CA ARG A 34 12.42 -10.35 9.87
C ARG A 34 12.80 -9.16 9.01
N GLY A 35 13.30 -8.09 9.62
CA GLY A 35 13.74 -6.89 8.91
C GLY A 35 12.61 -5.96 8.49
N LYS A 36 12.92 -5.07 7.54
CA LYS A 36 12.06 -3.97 7.11
C LYS A 36 12.01 -3.90 5.59
N ARG A 37 10.85 -3.51 5.08
CA ARG A 37 10.64 -3.03 3.72
C ARG A 37 11.06 -1.57 3.64
N VAL A 38 11.66 -1.16 2.54
CA VAL A 38 12.17 0.20 2.33
C VAL A 38 11.52 0.76 1.08
N PHE A 39 10.97 1.97 1.19
CA PHE A 39 10.31 2.67 0.10
C PHE A 39 10.91 4.07 -0.05
N GLU A 40 11.20 4.47 -1.28
CA GLU A 40 11.55 5.85 -1.61
C GLU A 40 10.27 6.61 -1.97
N ALA A 41 9.82 7.48 -1.06
CA ALA A 41 8.59 8.26 -1.21
C ALA A 41 8.90 9.71 -1.56
N HIS A 42 8.02 10.31 -2.37
CA HIS A 42 8.05 11.73 -2.68
C HIS A 42 6.62 12.26 -2.83
N THR A 43 6.26 12.81 -4.00
CA THR A 43 4.96 13.43 -4.28
C THR A 43 3.93 12.45 -4.83
N ASP A 44 4.34 11.45 -5.60
CA ASP A 44 3.43 10.63 -6.39
C ASP A 44 3.26 9.23 -5.79
N PHE A 45 2.01 8.85 -5.57
CA PHE A 45 1.62 7.64 -4.87
C PHE A 45 0.56 6.86 -5.66
N VAL A 46 0.52 5.55 -5.43
CA VAL A 46 -0.55 4.66 -5.87
C VAL A 46 -1.33 4.20 -4.65
N VAL A 47 -2.64 4.43 -4.66
CA VAL A 47 -3.58 4.06 -3.58
C VAL A 47 -4.77 3.31 -4.14
N SER A 48 -5.56 2.65 -3.28
CA SER A 48 -6.74 1.93 -3.75
C SER A 48 -7.85 2.91 -4.16
N GLY A 49 -8.56 2.63 -5.25
CA GLY A 49 -9.71 3.43 -5.65
C GLY A 49 -10.80 3.50 -4.57
N ASP A 50 -10.98 2.41 -3.81
CA ASP A 50 -11.91 2.34 -2.69
C ASP A 50 -11.54 3.30 -1.55
N ASP A 51 -10.24 3.41 -1.21
CA ASP A 51 -9.78 4.39 -0.23
C ASP A 51 -9.99 5.82 -0.74
N LEU A 52 -9.65 6.05 -2.01
CA LEU A 52 -9.76 7.36 -2.64
C LEU A 52 -11.21 7.86 -2.66
N ALA A 53 -12.17 6.98 -2.95
CA ALA A 53 -13.59 7.29 -2.96
C ALA A 53 -14.15 7.72 -1.59
N ARG A 54 -13.47 7.34 -0.49
CA ARG A 54 -13.85 7.73 0.88
C ARG A 54 -13.23 9.05 1.33
N VAL A 55 -12.31 9.63 0.55
CA VAL A 55 -11.64 10.89 0.91
C VAL A 55 -12.60 12.07 0.80
N ARG A 56 -12.70 12.83 1.89
CA ARG A 56 -13.51 14.06 1.98
C ARG A 56 -12.61 15.28 2.13
N ALA A 57 -13.07 16.41 1.61
CA ALA A 57 -12.34 17.67 1.70
C ALA A 57 -12.10 18.10 3.16
N LYS A 58 -10.98 18.77 3.42
CA LYS A 58 -10.55 19.30 4.73
C LYS A 58 -10.33 18.25 5.84
N LYS A 59 -10.45 16.97 5.51
CA LYS A 59 -10.20 15.86 6.43
C LYS A 59 -8.76 15.37 6.32
N LEU A 60 -8.25 14.81 7.42
CA LEU A 60 -6.88 14.32 7.53
C LEU A 60 -6.83 12.81 7.27
N TYR A 61 -5.97 12.40 6.34
CA TYR A 61 -5.74 11.00 5.99
C TYR A 61 -4.27 10.68 6.08
N ARG A 62 -3.93 9.42 6.35
CA ARG A 62 -2.55 8.97 6.47
C ARG A 62 -2.19 7.92 5.44
N LEU A 63 -1.11 8.14 4.72
CA LEU A 63 -0.38 7.10 4.02
C LEU A 63 0.43 6.33 5.07
N MET A 64 0.11 5.05 5.25
CA MET A 64 0.64 4.18 6.31
C MET A 64 2.16 4.33 6.49
N ASP A 65 2.59 4.65 7.72
CA ASP A 65 3.99 4.88 8.11
C ASP A 65 4.78 5.91 7.28
N CYS A 66 4.12 6.73 6.46
CA CYS A 66 4.77 7.70 5.57
C CYS A 66 4.42 9.14 5.94
N LEU A 67 3.22 9.60 5.60
CA LEU A 67 2.83 10.99 5.77
C LEU A 67 1.32 11.16 5.93
N ASN A 68 0.93 12.32 6.41
CA ASN A 68 -0.44 12.78 6.49
C ASN A 68 -0.71 13.77 5.35
N MET A 69 -1.91 13.69 4.80
CA MET A 69 -2.38 14.55 3.72
C MET A 69 -3.83 14.98 3.95
N ARG A 70 -4.20 16.10 3.34
CA ARG A 70 -5.58 16.59 3.27
C ARG A 70 -6.00 16.73 1.82
N LYS A 71 -7.31 16.69 1.58
CA LYS A 71 -7.89 17.08 0.29
C LYS A 71 -8.35 18.53 0.37
N GLU A 72 -7.76 19.39 -0.44
CA GLU A 72 -8.08 20.81 -0.55
C GLU A 72 -8.58 21.11 -1.95
N GLY A 73 -9.88 21.34 -2.08
CA GLY A 73 -10.51 21.43 -3.40
C GLY A 73 -10.35 20.11 -4.18
N GLY A 74 -9.69 20.18 -5.32
CA GLY A 74 -9.36 19.03 -6.17
C GLY A 74 -8.08 18.30 -5.79
N ASP A 75 -7.21 18.93 -5.00
CA ASP A 75 -5.83 18.52 -4.81
C ASP A 75 -5.59 17.81 -3.48
N PHE A 76 -4.56 16.97 -3.44
CA PHE A 76 -4.03 16.42 -2.19
C PHE A 76 -2.83 17.26 -1.76
N VAL A 77 -2.82 17.69 -0.50
CA VAL A 77 -1.79 18.58 0.05
C VAL A 77 -1.15 17.90 1.25
N PHE A 78 0.17 17.99 1.35
CA PHE A 78 0.94 17.51 2.48
C PHE A 78 0.56 18.26 3.77
N ASP A 79 0.42 17.52 4.87
CA ASP A 79 0.11 18.08 6.18
C ASP A 79 1.28 17.94 7.15
N SER A 80 1.69 16.70 7.44
CA SER A 80 2.80 16.40 8.34
C SER A 80 3.29 14.96 8.15
N VAL A 81 4.40 14.59 8.80
CA VAL A 81 4.94 13.21 8.77
C VAL A 81 4.53 12.42 10.02
N ASP A 82 4.49 13.11 11.16
CA ASP A 82 4.34 12.51 12.48
C ASP A 82 2.99 11.78 12.65
N TYR A 83 3.02 10.72 13.45
CA TYR A 83 1.79 9.96 13.73
C TYR A 83 0.87 10.67 14.71
N ASP A 84 1.40 11.51 15.62
CA ASP A 84 0.61 12.12 16.69
C ASP A 84 -0.43 13.10 16.16
N THR A 85 -0.09 13.90 15.14
CA THR A 85 -1.03 14.78 14.43
C THR A 85 -2.21 13.98 13.86
N PHE A 86 -1.94 12.80 13.31
CA PHE A 86 -2.97 11.91 12.79
C PHE A 86 -3.76 11.23 13.91
N LYS A 87 -3.12 10.76 14.98
CA LYS A 87 -3.77 10.02 16.08
C LYS A 87 -4.97 10.74 16.68
N HIS A 88 -4.92 12.07 16.73
CA HIS A 88 -5.97 12.89 17.34
C HIS A 88 -7.02 13.42 16.36
N ARG A 89 -6.73 13.46 15.06
CA ARG A 89 -7.54 14.19 14.06
C ARG A 89 -7.78 13.43 12.75
N GLY A 90 -7.19 12.24 12.63
CA GLY A 90 -7.17 11.42 11.44
C GLY A 90 -8.47 10.68 11.22
N GLU A 91 -8.93 10.62 9.97
CA GLU A 91 -10.11 9.86 9.58
C GLU A 91 -9.78 8.42 9.24
N ALA A 92 -8.73 8.20 8.43
CA ALA A 92 -8.35 6.86 8.00
C ALA A 92 -6.89 6.77 7.54
N THR A 93 -6.31 5.59 7.74
CA THR A 93 -5.00 5.19 7.21
C THR A 93 -5.19 4.31 5.98
N MET A 94 -4.41 4.55 4.93
CA MET A 94 -4.38 3.76 3.70
C MET A 94 -2.97 3.23 3.42
N HIS A 95 -2.89 2.01 2.90
CA HIS A 95 -1.64 1.51 2.32
C HIS A 95 -1.42 2.21 0.97
N TRP A 96 -0.17 2.23 0.52
CA TRP A 96 0.25 2.99 -0.65
C TRP A 96 1.48 2.36 -1.28
N LEU A 97 1.80 2.77 -2.51
CA LEU A 97 3.06 2.46 -3.18
C LEU A 97 3.62 3.71 -3.85
N PRO A 98 4.95 3.86 -3.98
CA PRO A 98 5.53 4.91 -4.84
C PRO A 98 5.01 4.79 -6.27
N ALA A 99 4.68 5.90 -6.93
CA ALA A 99 4.28 5.88 -8.34
C ALA A 99 5.49 5.94 -9.30
N ASP A 100 6.54 5.17 -9.02
CA ASP A 100 7.84 5.23 -9.72
C ASP A 100 7.96 4.24 -10.91
N GLY A 101 6.91 3.46 -11.17
CA GLY A 101 6.86 2.49 -12.27
C GLY A 101 7.47 1.12 -11.96
N LYS A 102 7.94 0.86 -10.74
CA LYS A 102 8.55 -0.43 -10.37
C LYS A 102 7.57 -1.48 -9.87
N ASN A 103 6.38 -1.05 -9.47
CA ASN A 103 5.35 -1.90 -8.88
C ASN A 103 4.93 -3.05 -9.83
N PRO A 104 5.15 -4.33 -9.47
CA PRO A 104 4.65 -5.45 -10.26
C PRO A 104 3.12 -5.47 -10.34
N ARG A 105 2.58 -5.95 -11.47
CA ARG A 105 1.16 -6.28 -11.56
C ARG A 105 0.87 -7.47 -10.64
N VAL A 106 -0.22 -7.37 -9.91
CA VAL A 106 -0.67 -8.42 -9.00
C VAL A 106 -2.11 -8.77 -9.33
N GLU A 107 -2.39 -10.06 -9.42
CA GLU A 107 -3.76 -10.60 -9.45
C GLU A 107 -3.97 -11.47 -8.23
N VAL A 108 -5.15 -11.35 -7.61
CA VAL A 108 -5.56 -12.20 -6.51
C VAL A 108 -6.82 -12.97 -6.91
N LEU A 109 -6.75 -14.30 -6.92
CA LEU A 109 -7.90 -15.17 -7.09
C LEU A 109 -8.67 -15.25 -5.77
N MET A 110 -9.89 -14.75 -5.78
CA MET A 110 -10.79 -14.73 -4.62
C MET A 110 -11.62 -16.03 -4.52
N PRO A 111 -12.16 -16.39 -3.34
CA PRO A 111 -12.94 -17.63 -3.16
C PRO A 111 -14.19 -17.72 -4.04
N ASN A 112 -14.75 -16.58 -4.43
CA ASN A 112 -15.87 -16.48 -5.37
C ASN A 112 -15.45 -16.60 -6.85
N LYS A 113 -14.23 -17.08 -7.12
CA LYS A 113 -13.63 -17.24 -8.45
C LYS A 113 -13.40 -15.94 -9.22
N LYS A 114 -13.55 -14.77 -8.57
CA LYS A 114 -13.20 -13.49 -9.19
C LYS A 114 -11.69 -13.24 -9.08
N LEU A 115 -11.12 -12.71 -10.15
CA LEU A 115 -9.76 -12.17 -10.13
C LEU A 115 -9.83 -10.68 -9.79
N LEU A 116 -9.11 -10.29 -8.74
CA LEU A 116 -8.91 -8.90 -8.38
C LEU A 116 -7.55 -8.44 -8.88
N SER A 117 -7.53 -7.43 -9.75
CA SER A 117 -6.30 -6.90 -10.32
C SER A 117 -5.83 -5.65 -9.57
N GLY A 118 -4.52 -5.49 -9.49
CA GLY A 118 -3.88 -4.33 -8.89
C GLY A 118 -2.38 -4.33 -9.10
N VAL A 119 -1.69 -3.61 -8.22
CA VAL A 119 -0.22 -3.58 -8.16
C VAL A 119 0.26 -3.85 -6.74
N GLY A 120 1.43 -4.45 -6.60
CA GLY A 120 2.05 -4.70 -5.31
C GLY A 120 3.40 -4.00 -5.19
N GLU A 121 3.98 -4.05 -4.00
CA GLU A 121 5.34 -3.55 -3.78
C GLU A 121 6.39 -4.37 -4.54
N GLU A 122 7.52 -3.72 -4.86
CA GLU A 122 8.60 -4.31 -5.66
C GLU A 122 9.18 -5.59 -5.03
N SER A 123 9.31 -5.62 -3.70
CA SER A 123 9.86 -6.74 -2.93
C SER A 123 9.08 -8.05 -3.09
N LEU A 124 7.83 -8.00 -3.59
CA LEU A 124 7.07 -9.21 -3.91
C LEU A 124 7.72 -10.05 -5.00
N ARG A 125 8.57 -9.44 -5.85
CA ARG A 125 9.34 -10.14 -6.89
C ARG A 125 10.35 -11.12 -6.30
N ASP A 126 10.77 -10.92 -5.06
CA ASP A 126 11.77 -11.75 -4.40
C ASP A 126 11.16 -12.98 -3.71
N LEU A 127 9.83 -13.07 -3.65
CA LEU A 127 9.14 -14.18 -3.01
C LEU A 127 9.20 -15.46 -3.84
N ASP A 128 9.27 -16.60 -3.16
CA ASP A 128 9.14 -17.92 -3.79
C ASP A 128 7.66 -18.31 -3.97
N VAL A 129 7.36 -19.03 -5.04
CA VAL A 129 6.05 -19.66 -5.24
C VAL A 129 5.73 -20.57 -4.05
N GLY A 130 4.49 -20.50 -3.56
CA GLY A 130 4.02 -21.17 -2.35
C GLY A 130 4.11 -20.30 -1.09
N THR A 131 4.83 -19.18 -1.14
CA THR A 131 4.98 -18.28 0.02
C THR A 131 3.63 -17.68 0.46
N MET A 132 3.37 -17.75 1.77
CA MET A 132 2.23 -17.08 2.41
C MET A 132 2.60 -15.67 2.84
N VAL A 133 1.81 -14.68 2.40
CA VAL A 133 1.95 -13.27 2.74
C VAL A 133 0.67 -12.73 3.37
N GLN A 134 0.79 -11.64 4.12
CA GLN A 134 -0.35 -10.82 4.53
C GLN A 134 -0.34 -9.52 3.72
N PHE A 135 -1.33 -9.32 2.86
CA PHE A 135 -1.53 -8.01 2.25
C PHE A 135 -2.27 -7.10 3.23
N GLU A 136 -1.62 -5.99 3.60
CA GLU A 136 -2.12 -5.06 4.61
C GLU A 136 -3.51 -4.52 4.25
N ARG A 137 -4.43 -4.58 5.20
CA ARG A 137 -5.85 -4.19 5.05
C ARG A 137 -6.64 -4.99 4.01
N PHE A 138 -6.06 -6.04 3.44
CA PHE A 138 -6.70 -6.91 2.45
C PHE A 138 -6.94 -8.33 2.99
N GLY A 139 -5.87 -9.04 3.36
CA GLY A 139 -5.94 -10.40 3.91
C GLY A 139 -4.70 -11.25 3.60
N PHE A 140 -4.71 -12.49 4.05
CA PHE A 140 -3.66 -13.47 3.80
C PHE A 140 -3.80 -14.10 2.42
N CYS A 141 -2.69 -14.22 1.70
CA CYS A 141 -2.64 -14.73 0.35
C CYS A 141 -1.42 -15.64 0.13
N ARG A 142 -1.55 -16.64 -0.74
CA ARG A 142 -0.43 -17.49 -1.18
C ARG A 142 0.03 -17.07 -2.56
N LEU A 143 1.33 -16.85 -2.77
CA LEU A 143 1.89 -16.68 -4.12
C LEU A 143 1.76 -18.00 -4.88
N ASP A 144 0.99 -18.02 -5.96
CA ASP A 144 0.67 -19.23 -6.71
C ASP A 144 1.47 -19.31 -8.02
N LYS A 145 1.69 -18.16 -8.67
CA LYS A 145 2.42 -18.11 -9.94
C LYS A 145 3.24 -16.83 -10.06
N LYS A 146 4.47 -16.96 -10.59
CA LYS A 146 5.31 -15.83 -11.02
C LYS A 146 5.46 -15.86 -12.54
N GLU A 147 5.11 -14.76 -13.17
CA GLU A 147 5.33 -14.49 -14.59
C GLU A 147 6.18 -13.22 -14.72
N LYS A 148 6.75 -12.97 -15.90
CA LYS A 148 7.72 -11.89 -16.13
C LYS A 148 7.28 -10.52 -15.56
N ASP A 149 6.02 -10.17 -15.78
CA ASP A 149 5.45 -8.87 -15.38
C ASP A 149 4.24 -8.98 -14.44
N LYS A 150 3.96 -10.19 -13.92
CA LYS A 150 2.74 -10.47 -13.14
C LYS A 150 2.97 -11.50 -12.05
N LEU A 151 2.44 -11.22 -10.87
CA LEU A 151 2.39 -12.15 -9.75
C LEU A 151 0.93 -12.52 -9.50
N THR A 152 0.63 -13.82 -9.43
CA THR A 152 -0.73 -14.31 -9.15
C THR A 152 -0.75 -14.93 -7.77
N PHE A 153 -1.67 -14.46 -6.94
CA PHE A 153 -1.89 -14.94 -5.59
C PHE A 153 -3.27 -15.59 -5.46
N TRP A 154 -3.40 -16.51 -4.52
CA TRP A 154 -4.68 -17.05 -4.09
C TRP A 154 -5.02 -16.49 -2.72
N PHE A 155 -6.23 -15.95 -2.58
CA PHE A 155 -6.72 -15.48 -1.30
C PHE A 155 -6.97 -16.67 -0.35
N ALA A 156 -6.52 -16.54 0.90
CA ALA A 156 -6.75 -17.54 1.95
C ALA A 156 -7.88 -17.11 2.89
N HIS A 157 -7.63 -16.12 3.73
CA HIS A 157 -8.60 -15.56 4.69
C HIS A 157 -8.20 -14.13 5.09
N LYS A 158 -9.10 -13.42 5.76
CA LYS A 158 -8.86 -12.06 6.26
C LYS A 158 -8.55 -12.07 7.74
#